data_AF-A0A3D1AA82-F1
#
_entry.id   AF-A0A3D1AA82-F1
#
_cell.length_a   1.000
_cell.length_b   1.000
_cell.length_c   1.000
_cell.angle_alpha   90.00
_cell.angle_beta   90.00
_cell.angle_gamma   90.00
#
_symmetry.space_group_name_H-M   'P 1'
#
loop_
_entity.id
_entity.type
_entity.pdbx_description
1 polymer ?
#
loop_
_entity_poly.entity_id
_entity_poly.type
_entity_poly.pdbx_seq_one_letter_code
_entity_poly.pdbx_strand_id
1 'polypeptide(L)'
;MLKMYQQILVEERAAGLEPKFGLPHEWSPEFMAYCKDKGEMIPLVFTKLLTALASGVTSRHFKTGTEADLIGYILSRQDASVTMDQLFRQSYRLAGGDVYLAILAIENILGDNWRHPDRDKLAVTRKLASISNFYQGKGDKYGAWYHFHGIMLYGYVRGGFRAALIGGIETAGSHVLGSAHDASDEQQEDYVNSTGGKIGARLAKVLRERLFEAFTPDKNYCDPNVYLDLSEDFRDRIEYVESTDFKAELDEARMWLKPLYRDYLDCHVEIIYNDYSGQLNSKYIVKKDHVDFKKGKSKPILINSVHELVKARAFISGCLASETPVGTKAFGGARLPERVWVDAE
;
A
#
# COMPACT_ATOMS: atom_id res chain seq x y z
N MET A 1 -2.89 -6.62 10.05
CA MET A 1 -1.62 -5.88 10.21
C MET A 1 -1.57 -4.97 11.45
N LEU A 2 -2.36 -3.90 11.59
CA LEU A 2 -2.25 -3.02 12.78
C LEU A 2 -2.42 -3.74 14.13
N LYS A 3 -3.39 -4.65 14.23
CA LYS A 3 -3.61 -5.46 15.44
C LYS A 3 -2.44 -6.41 15.74
N MET A 4 -1.79 -6.97 14.70
CA MET A 4 -0.58 -7.77 14.83
C MET A 4 0.57 -6.96 15.45
N TYR A 5 0.79 -5.72 14.99
CA TYR A 5 1.81 -4.86 15.61
C TYR A 5 1.49 -4.57 17.08
N GLN A 6 0.24 -4.19 17.40
CA GLN A 6 -0.19 -3.98 18.79
C GLN A 6 -0.01 -5.23 19.67
N GLN A 7 -0.36 -6.41 19.15
CA GLN A 7 -0.15 -7.69 19.82
C GLN A 7 1.33 -7.87 20.19
N ILE A 8 2.23 -7.66 19.23
CA ILE A 8 3.68 -7.78 19.44
C ILE A 8 4.16 -6.77 20.49
N LEU A 9 3.73 -5.51 20.41
CA LEU A 9 4.11 -4.49 21.40
C LEU A 9 3.70 -4.89 22.83
N VAL A 10 2.50 -5.44 22.99
CA VAL A 10 1.98 -5.85 24.31
C VAL A 10 2.71 -7.09 24.84
N GLU A 11 2.92 -8.10 24.00
CA GLU A 11 3.63 -9.33 24.38
C GLU A 11 5.10 -9.05 24.75
N GLU A 12 5.81 -8.25 23.96
CA GLU A 12 7.21 -7.91 24.21
C GLU A 12 7.37 -6.98 25.40
N ARG A 13 6.41 -6.07 25.64
CA ARG A 13 6.36 -5.28 26.87
C ARG A 13 6.19 -6.15 28.10
N ALA A 14 5.31 -7.16 28.04
CA ALA A 14 5.15 -8.13 29.13
C ALA A 14 6.45 -8.93 29.37
N ALA A 15 7.30 -9.08 28.35
CA ALA A 15 8.65 -9.64 28.45
C ALA A 15 9.74 -8.61 28.85
N GLY A 16 9.37 -7.37 29.19
CA GLY A 16 10.27 -6.34 29.69
C GLY A 16 10.82 -5.37 28.63
N LEU A 17 10.36 -5.45 27.39
CA LEU A 17 10.80 -4.56 26.31
C LEU A 17 9.81 -3.40 26.12
N GLU A 18 10.14 -2.20 26.62
CA GLU A 18 9.23 -1.06 26.52
C GLU A 18 9.14 -0.50 25.08
N PRO A 19 7.93 -0.27 24.55
CA PRO A 19 7.72 0.37 23.25
C PRO A 19 8.23 1.81 23.18
N LYS A 20 9.06 2.10 22.17
CA LYS A 20 9.61 3.43 21.88
C LYS A 20 9.19 3.88 20.50
N PHE A 21 8.83 5.15 20.39
CA PHE A 21 8.46 5.75 19.11
C PHE A 21 9.64 5.76 18.12
N GLY A 22 10.84 6.08 18.61
CA GLY A 22 12.08 6.16 17.83
C GLY A 22 12.32 7.52 17.17
N LEU A 23 13.59 7.88 16.96
CA LEU A 23 13.99 9.16 16.38
C LEU A 23 14.21 9.01 14.86
N PRO A 24 13.44 9.71 14.01
CA PRO A 24 13.62 9.65 12.57
C PRO A 24 14.95 10.25 12.11
N HIS A 25 15.54 9.67 11.06
CA HIS A 25 16.70 10.26 10.38
C HIS A 25 16.29 11.55 9.65
N GLU A 26 16.86 12.67 10.05
CA GLU A 26 16.66 13.98 9.43
C GLU A 26 17.93 14.48 8.73
N TRP A 27 17.77 15.52 7.91
CA TRP A 27 18.90 16.25 7.33
C TRP A 27 19.76 16.85 8.43
N SER A 28 21.09 16.83 8.26
CA SER A 28 21.98 17.46 9.24
C SER A 28 21.82 18.99 9.22
N PRO A 29 22.01 19.69 10.34
CA PRO A 29 21.96 21.15 10.37
C PRO A 29 22.91 21.81 9.36
N GLU A 30 24.10 21.22 9.16
CA GLU A 30 25.12 21.71 8.23
C GLU A 30 24.66 21.60 6.78
N PHE A 31 24.03 20.47 6.42
CA PHE A 31 23.48 20.28 5.08
C PHE A 31 22.32 21.24 4.80
N MET A 32 21.44 21.43 5.78
CA MET A 32 20.33 22.39 5.67
C MET A 32 20.85 23.83 5.50
N ALA A 33 21.91 24.20 6.21
CA ALA A 33 22.56 25.50 6.07
C ALA A 33 23.20 25.67 4.69
N TYR A 34 23.91 24.65 4.20
CA TYR A 34 24.50 24.64 2.86
C TYR A 34 23.45 24.85 1.76
N CYS A 35 22.36 24.07 1.78
CA CYS A 35 21.32 24.19 0.76
C CYS A 35 20.62 25.55 0.80
N LYS A 36 20.42 26.11 2.01
CA LYS A 36 19.90 27.47 2.16
C LYS A 36 20.83 28.53 1.56
N ASP A 37 22.15 28.40 1.74
CA ASP A 37 23.16 29.29 1.14
C ASP A 37 23.18 29.19 -0.39
N LYS A 38 23.04 27.97 -0.93
CA LYS A 38 23.06 27.71 -2.38
C LYS A 38 21.72 27.92 -3.09
N GLY A 39 20.65 28.25 -2.36
CA GLY A 39 19.30 28.36 -2.92
C GLY A 39 18.71 27.02 -3.36
N GLU A 40 19.23 25.91 -2.86
CA GLU A 40 18.69 24.58 -3.14
C GLU A 40 17.42 24.32 -2.31
N MET A 41 16.30 24.14 -3.01
CA MET A 41 14.99 23.96 -2.38
C MET A 41 14.67 22.51 -2.00
N ILE A 42 15.41 21.53 -2.54
CA ILE A 42 15.07 20.10 -2.41
C ILE A 42 14.99 19.64 -0.94
N PRO A 43 15.99 19.87 -0.07
CA PRO A 43 15.88 19.45 1.34
C PRO A 43 14.97 20.36 2.19
N LEU A 44 14.57 21.52 1.65
CA LEU A 44 13.58 22.41 2.27
C LEU A 44 12.14 21.96 1.99
N VAL A 45 11.93 21.31 0.85
CA VAL A 45 10.61 20.82 0.41
C VAL A 45 10.43 19.32 0.70
N PHE A 46 11.49 18.51 0.58
CA PHE A 46 11.48 17.06 0.75
C PHE A 46 12.30 16.63 1.98
N THR A 47 11.70 15.78 2.82
CA THR A 47 12.40 15.19 3.96
C THR A 47 13.47 14.21 3.51
N LYS A 48 14.54 14.06 4.30
CA LYS A 48 15.61 13.08 4.03
C LYS A 48 15.07 11.68 3.80
N LEU A 49 14.11 11.26 4.63
CA LEU A 49 13.46 9.96 4.52
C LEU A 49 12.74 9.78 3.17
N LEU A 50 11.92 10.76 2.77
CA LEU A 50 11.25 10.74 1.46
C LEU A 50 12.24 10.64 0.30
N THR A 51 13.30 11.45 0.32
CA THR A 51 14.34 11.41 -0.72
C THR A 51 15.03 10.04 -0.77
N ALA A 52 15.33 9.44 0.39
CA ALA A 52 15.97 8.14 0.46
C ALA A 52 15.07 6.99 -0.02
N LEU A 53 13.79 7.02 0.35
CA LEU A 53 12.77 6.06 -0.09
C LEU A 53 12.53 6.16 -1.60
N ALA A 54 12.29 7.37 -2.11
CA ALA A 54 12.06 7.60 -3.54
C ALA A 54 13.27 7.22 -4.41
N SER A 55 14.49 7.27 -3.86
CA SER A 55 15.71 6.88 -4.57
C SER A 55 16.11 5.41 -4.36
N GLY A 56 15.44 4.69 -3.45
CA GLY A 56 15.78 3.31 -3.08
C GLY A 56 17.18 3.15 -2.48
N VAL A 57 17.56 4.06 -1.58
CA VAL A 57 18.93 4.14 -0.99
C VAL A 57 18.94 4.16 0.53
N THR A 58 17.80 3.94 1.18
CA THR A 58 17.68 3.72 2.64
C THR A 58 18.68 2.67 3.13
N SER A 59 18.74 1.52 2.47
CA SER A 59 19.66 0.43 2.82
C SER A 59 21.14 0.83 2.78
N ARG A 60 21.50 1.92 2.10
CA ARG A 60 22.88 2.44 2.01
C ARG A 60 23.16 3.55 3.02
N HIS A 61 22.18 4.40 3.30
CA HIS A 61 22.39 5.65 4.04
C HIS A 61 21.69 5.71 5.40
N PHE A 62 20.74 4.82 5.67
CA PHE A 62 19.87 4.81 6.85
C PHE A 62 20.05 3.47 7.60
N LYS A 63 21.31 3.07 7.84
CA LYS A 63 21.62 1.85 8.58
C LYS A 63 21.15 1.99 10.04
N THR A 64 20.46 0.97 10.53
CA THR A 64 20.02 0.86 11.92
C THR A 64 21.08 0.22 12.81
N GLY A 65 22.00 -0.56 12.22
CA GLY A 65 23.00 -1.35 12.95
C GLY A 65 22.50 -2.75 13.34
N THR A 66 21.23 -3.07 13.04
CA THR A 66 20.60 -4.36 13.37
C THR A 66 20.45 -5.28 12.15
N GLU A 67 20.76 -4.79 10.95
CA GLU A 67 20.52 -5.50 9.69
C GLU A 67 21.26 -6.84 9.63
N ALA A 68 22.51 -6.90 10.09
CA ALA A 68 23.31 -8.13 10.05
C ALA A 68 22.70 -9.24 10.91
N ASP A 69 22.26 -8.91 12.12
CA ASP A 69 21.64 -9.86 13.05
C ASP A 69 20.26 -10.30 12.55
N LEU A 70 19.49 -9.37 11.97
CA LEU A 70 18.20 -9.68 11.37
C LEU A 70 18.35 -10.58 10.13
N ILE A 71 19.37 -10.34 9.29
CA ILE A 71 19.73 -11.24 8.18
C ILE A 71 20.14 -12.61 8.72
N GLY A 72 20.96 -12.67 9.78
CA GLY A 72 21.34 -13.93 10.43
C GLY A 72 20.12 -14.73 10.91
N TYR A 73 19.17 -14.04 11.54
CA TYR A 73 17.88 -14.63 11.91
C TYR A 73 17.14 -15.19 10.68
N ILE A 74 16.98 -14.40 9.62
CA ILE A 74 16.25 -14.82 8.41
C ILE A 74 16.92 -16.06 7.80
N LEU A 75 18.24 -16.05 7.65
CA LEU A 75 19.00 -17.14 7.04
C LEU A 75 18.95 -18.44 7.86
N SER A 76 18.73 -18.35 9.18
CA SER A 76 18.55 -19.52 10.05
C SER A 76 17.23 -20.28 9.82
N ARG A 77 16.27 -19.68 9.10
CA ARG A 77 14.94 -20.24 8.87
C ARG A 77 14.88 -21.10 7.61
N GLN A 78 13.82 -21.88 7.48
CA GLN A 78 13.56 -22.63 6.25
C GLN A 78 13.11 -21.67 5.12
N ASP A 79 13.29 -22.09 3.88
CA ASP A 79 12.78 -21.31 2.73
C ASP A 79 11.26 -21.11 2.87
N ALA A 80 10.76 -19.95 2.45
CA ALA A 80 9.36 -19.56 2.52
C ALA A 80 8.68 -19.76 3.90
N SER A 81 9.41 -19.58 5.01
CA SER A 81 8.87 -19.81 6.36
C SER A 81 8.79 -18.57 7.25
N VAL A 82 9.48 -17.47 6.88
CA VAL A 82 9.50 -16.26 7.70
C VAL A 82 8.27 -15.43 7.43
N THR A 83 7.43 -15.28 8.45
CA THR A 83 6.19 -14.50 8.41
C THR A 83 6.40 -13.05 8.90
N MET A 84 5.45 -12.16 8.61
CA MET A 84 5.60 -10.72 8.87
C MET A 84 5.64 -10.38 10.36
N ASP A 85 4.84 -11.06 11.17
CA ASP A 85 4.84 -10.98 12.63
C ASP A 85 6.20 -11.38 13.21
N GLN A 86 6.80 -12.47 12.70
CA GLN A 86 8.08 -12.98 13.13
C GLN A 86 9.20 -12.02 12.76
N LEU A 87 9.18 -11.52 11.52
CA LEU A 87 10.16 -10.56 11.01
C LEU A 87 10.10 -9.26 11.81
N PHE A 88 8.91 -8.71 12.03
CA PHE A 88 8.74 -7.50 12.83
C PHE A 88 9.14 -7.71 14.29
N ARG A 89 8.69 -8.80 14.93
CA ARG A 89 9.04 -9.10 16.32
C ARG A 89 10.54 -9.22 16.51
N GLN A 90 11.23 -9.92 15.61
CA GLN A 90 12.68 -10.04 15.68
C GLN A 90 13.38 -8.69 15.49
N SER A 91 12.98 -7.92 14.46
CA SER A 91 13.52 -6.58 14.21
C SER A 91 13.31 -5.65 15.41
N TYR A 92 12.12 -5.70 16.01
CA TYR A 92 11.74 -4.91 17.19
C TYR A 92 12.55 -5.26 18.44
N ARG A 93 12.83 -6.54 18.66
CA ARG A 93 13.73 -7.01 19.72
C ARG A 93 15.16 -6.50 19.52
N LEU A 94 15.70 -6.65 18.31
CA LEU A 94 17.04 -6.17 17.96
C LEU A 94 17.16 -4.64 18.08
N ALA A 95 16.09 -3.92 17.76
CA ALA A 95 15.99 -2.47 17.89
C ALA A 95 15.75 -1.99 19.35
N GLY A 96 15.72 -2.89 20.34
CA GLY A 96 15.56 -2.51 21.74
C GLY A 96 14.23 -1.80 22.03
N GLY A 97 13.17 -2.21 21.33
CA GLY A 97 11.83 -1.66 21.46
C GLY A 97 11.56 -0.42 20.60
N ASP A 98 12.51 0.02 19.77
CA ASP A 98 12.35 1.15 18.85
C ASP A 98 11.59 0.73 17.58
N VAL A 99 10.35 1.22 17.46
CA VAL A 99 9.46 0.86 16.34
C VAL A 99 9.91 1.49 15.02
N TYR A 100 10.46 2.71 15.04
CA TYR A 100 10.98 3.35 13.83
C TYR A 100 12.15 2.55 13.26
N LEU A 101 13.13 2.21 14.09
CA LEU A 101 14.28 1.41 13.68
C LEU A 101 13.87 -0.01 13.28
N ALA A 102 12.89 -0.61 13.96
CA ALA A 102 12.38 -1.92 13.59
C ALA A 102 11.79 -1.95 12.17
N ILE A 103 10.98 -0.96 11.81
CA ILE A 103 10.39 -0.84 10.47
C ILE A 103 11.49 -0.55 9.43
N LEU A 104 12.41 0.38 9.75
CA LEU A 104 13.51 0.76 8.86
C LEU A 104 14.48 -0.40 8.58
N ALA A 105 14.80 -1.23 9.56
CA ALA A 105 15.67 -2.39 9.33
C ALA A 105 15.03 -3.41 8.38
N ILE A 106 13.71 -3.61 8.49
CA ILE A 106 12.96 -4.48 7.57
C ILE A 106 12.94 -3.87 6.17
N GLU A 107 12.64 -2.58 6.07
CA GLU A 107 12.67 -1.84 4.81
C GLU A 107 14.06 -1.91 4.16
N ASN A 108 15.14 -1.76 4.93
CA ASN A 108 16.51 -1.85 4.44
C ASN A 108 16.82 -3.23 3.87
N ILE A 109 16.37 -4.31 4.51
CA ILE A 109 16.57 -5.69 4.03
C ILE A 109 15.74 -5.95 2.77
N LEU A 110 14.48 -5.52 2.77
CA LEU A 110 13.59 -5.68 1.63
C LEU A 110 14.08 -4.85 0.43
N GLY A 111 14.50 -3.61 0.65
CA GLY A 111 15.04 -2.71 -0.37
C GLY A 111 16.47 -3.05 -0.79
N ASP A 112 17.18 -3.92 -0.08
CA ASP A 112 18.51 -4.32 -0.50
C ASP A 112 18.45 -5.16 -1.78
N ASN A 113 19.41 -4.94 -2.67
CA ASN A 113 19.51 -5.61 -3.97
C ASN A 113 18.23 -5.50 -4.84
N TRP A 114 17.44 -4.43 -4.69
CA TRP A 114 16.19 -4.25 -5.44
C TRP A 114 16.38 -4.26 -6.97
N ARG A 115 17.56 -3.86 -7.47
CA ARG A 115 17.93 -3.91 -8.91
C ARG A 115 18.60 -5.22 -9.34
N HIS A 116 18.75 -6.20 -8.45
CA HIS A 116 19.47 -7.42 -8.77
C HIS A 116 18.62 -8.32 -9.71
N PRO A 117 19.16 -8.77 -10.86
CA PRO A 117 18.37 -9.47 -11.87
C PRO A 117 17.78 -10.81 -11.39
N ASP A 118 18.45 -11.46 -10.43
CA ASP A 118 18.02 -12.71 -9.80
C ASP A 118 17.69 -12.51 -8.30
N ARG A 119 17.06 -11.38 -7.95
CA ARG A 119 16.75 -11.02 -6.55
C ARG A 119 15.99 -12.12 -5.81
N ASP A 120 15.12 -12.85 -6.51
CA ASP A 120 14.31 -13.98 -6.02
C ASP A 120 15.17 -15.19 -5.62
N LYS A 121 16.33 -15.36 -6.24
CA LYS A 121 17.27 -16.47 -5.96
C LYS A 121 18.20 -16.18 -4.80
N LEU A 122 18.25 -14.93 -4.31
CA LEU A 122 19.09 -14.56 -3.18
C LEU A 122 18.64 -15.32 -1.92
N ALA A 123 19.61 -15.74 -1.11
CA ALA A 123 19.35 -16.61 0.04
C ALA A 123 18.34 -15.99 1.00
N VAL A 124 18.50 -14.71 1.36
CA VAL A 124 17.57 -13.96 2.22
C VAL A 124 16.17 -13.90 1.61
N THR A 125 16.09 -13.54 0.33
CA THR A 125 14.83 -13.38 -0.39
C THR A 125 14.00 -14.68 -0.41
N ARG A 126 14.64 -15.84 -0.64
CA ARG A 126 13.94 -17.15 -0.60
C ARG A 126 13.32 -17.45 0.75
N LYS A 127 13.92 -17.02 1.87
CA LYS A 127 13.36 -17.20 3.21
C LYS A 127 12.10 -16.36 3.42
N LEU A 128 12.10 -15.16 2.83
CA LEU A 128 11.01 -14.19 2.90
C LEU A 128 9.90 -14.45 1.87
N ALA A 129 10.03 -15.49 1.02
CA ALA A 129 9.06 -15.81 -0.04
C ALA A 129 7.59 -15.83 0.42
N SER A 130 7.33 -16.26 1.67
CA SER A 130 5.97 -16.30 2.23
C SER A 130 5.33 -14.92 2.43
N ILE A 131 6.14 -13.89 2.66
CA ILE A 131 5.69 -12.51 2.83
C ILE A 131 5.96 -11.66 1.60
N SER A 132 6.33 -12.25 0.48
CA SER A 132 6.73 -11.50 -0.72
C SER A 132 6.09 -12.02 -2.01
N ASN A 133 5.43 -13.16 -1.95
CA ASN A 133 4.72 -13.75 -3.07
C ASN A 133 3.24 -13.39 -2.98
N PHE A 134 2.87 -12.19 -3.44
CA PHE A 134 1.45 -11.90 -3.65
C PHE A 134 1.04 -12.20 -5.09
N TYR A 135 -0.09 -12.92 -5.18
CA TYR A 135 -0.93 -13.22 -6.33
C TYR A 135 -0.36 -14.16 -7.40
N GLN A 136 -0.49 -15.48 -7.20
CA GLN A 136 -0.35 -16.47 -8.29
C GLN A 136 0.90 -16.30 -9.20
N GLY A 137 1.98 -15.67 -8.70
CA GLY A 137 3.17 -15.30 -9.47
C GLY A 137 3.03 -14.12 -10.46
N LYS A 138 2.06 -13.21 -10.28
CA LYS A 138 1.85 -11.99 -11.11
C LYS A 138 2.03 -10.72 -10.26
N GLY A 139 2.61 -9.68 -10.85
CA GLY A 139 3.02 -8.43 -10.19
C GLY A 139 4.55 -8.30 -10.05
N ASP A 140 5.03 -7.08 -9.75
CA ASP A 140 6.45 -6.82 -9.54
C ASP A 140 7.01 -7.78 -8.48
N LYS A 141 7.96 -8.61 -8.92
CA LYS A 141 8.60 -9.63 -8.09
C LYS A 141 9.35 -8.91 -6.97
N TYR A 142 8.73 -8.87 -5.79
CA TYR A 142 9.26 -8.33 -4.54
C TYR A 142 9.26 -6.78 -4.40
N GLY A 143 8.69 -6.02 -5.34
CA GLY A 143 8.55 -4.56 -5.22
C GLY A 143 7.53 -4.15 -4.17
N ALA A 144 6.34 -4.75 -4.22
CA ALA A 144 5.19 -4.32 -3.41
C ALA A 144 5.47 -4.25 -1.90
N TRP A 145 6.20 -5.19 -1.31
CA TRP A 145 6.47 -5.17 0.14
C TRP A 145 7.56 -4.21 0.57
N TYR A 146 8.51 -3.93 -0.32
CA TYR A 146 9.46 -2.86 -0.14
C TYR A 146 8.72 -1.51 -0.15
N HIS A 147 7.85 -1.28 -1.14
CA HIS A 147 7.00 -0.08 -1.19
C HIS A 147 6.07 0.01 0.02
N PHE A 148 5.44 -1.09 0.44
CA PHE A 148 4.62 -1.17 1.66
C PHE A 148 5.38 -0.72 2.90
N HIS A 149 6.58 -1.26 3.14
CA HIS A 149 7.35 -0.91 4.34
C HIS A 149 7.92 0.50 4.23
N GLY A 150 8.32 0.93 3.04
CA GLY A 150 8.77 2.30 2.79
C GLY A 150 7.69 3.33 3.08
N ILE A 151 6.50 3.15 2.53
CA ILE A 151 5.39 4.07 2.78
C ILE A 151 4.84 3.95 4.22
N MET A 152 4.89 2.75 4.82
CA MET A 152 4.51 2.55 6.22
C MET A 152 5.47 3.30 7.13
N LEU A 153 6.77 3.21 6.88
CA LEU A 153 7.79 3.98 7.58
C LEU A 153 7.54 5.49 7.42
N TYR A 154 7.25 5.94 6.19
CA TYR A 154 6.94 7.35 5.92
C TYR A 154 5.66 7.81 6.64
N GLY A 155 4.59 7.01 6.60
CA GLY A 155 3.33 7.27 7.30
C GLY A 155 3.49 7.27 8.82
N TYR A 156 4.36 6.40 9.35
CA TYR A 156 4.71 6.37 10.77
C TYR A 156 5.40 7.66 11.22
N VAL A 157 6.32 8.18 10.42
CA VAL A 157 7.05 9.42 10.75
C VAL A 157 6.20 10.68 10.50
N ARG A 158 5.53 10.77 9.35
CA ARG A 158 4.93 12.01 8.83
C ARG A 158 3.40 12.07 8.92
N GLY A 159 2.75 10.96 9.26
CA GLY A 159 1.30 10.84 9.33
C GLY A 159 0.66 10.43 8.00
N GLY A 160 -0.57 9.90 8.09
CA GLY A 160 -1.23 9.18 6.99
C GLY A 160 -1.63 10.08 5.82
N PHE A 161 -1.97 11.34 6.09
CA PHE A 161 -2.33 12.30 5.03
C PHE A 161 -1.16 12.61 4.10
N ARG A 162 0.05 12.80 4.67
CA ARG A 162 1.26 13.05 3.87
C ARG A 162 1.72 11.80 3.13
N ALA A 163 1.57 10.62 3.74
CA ALA A 163 1.86 9.36 3.07
C ALA A 163 0.90 9.09 1.89
N ALA A 164 -0.40 9.36 2.06
CA ALA A 164 -1.37 9.23 0.97
C ALA A 164 -1.08 10.19 -0.19
N LEU A 165 -0.66 11.43 0.11
CA LEU A 165 -0.29 12.41 -0.91
C LEU A 165 0.95 11.98 -1.72
N ILE A 166 1.98 11.46 -1.05
CA ILE A 166 3.20 10.97 -1.72
C ILE A 166 2.91 9.68 -2.50
N GLY A 167 2.16 8.75 -1.94
CA GLY A 167 1.74 7.52 -2.63
C GLY A 167 1.06 7.85 -3.95
N GLY A 168 0.14 8.83 -3.96
CA GLY A 168 -0.51 9.30 -5.20
C GLY A 168 0.41 10.02 -6.19
N ILE A 169 1.57 10.54 -5.78
CA ILE A 169 2.57 11.14 -6.68
C ILE A 169 3.46 10.06 -7.31
N GLU A 170 3.85 9.03 -6.54
CA GLU A 170 4.60 7.86 -7.03
C GLU A 170 3.79 7.10 -8.08
N THR A 171 2.50 6.88 -7.81
CA THR A 171 1.49 6.43 -8.78
C THR A 171 1.55 7.24 -10.07
N ALA A 172 1.44 8.57 -9.99
CA ALA A 172 1.43 9.43 -11.18
C ALA A 172 2.75 9.38 -11.99
N GLY A 173 3.88 9.03 -11.34
CA GLY A 173 5.17 8.85 -12.00
C GLY A 173 5.30 7.52 -12.76
N SER A 174 4.73 6.42 -12.24
CA SER A 174 4.69 5.13 -12.94
C SER A 174 3.81 5.22 -14.19
N HIS A 175 2.66 5.92 -14.12
CA HIS A 175 1.72 6.14 -15.24
C HIS A 175 2.34 6.87 -16.45
N VAL A 176 3.40 7.65 -16.24
CA VAL A 176 4.08 8.40 -17.32
C VAL A 176 5.18 7.56 -17.99
N LEU A 177 5.67 6.52 -17.31
CA LEU A 177 6.78 5.66 -17.75
C LEU A 177 6.35 4.23 -18.14
N GLY A 178 5.16 3.80 -17.71
CA GLY A 178 4.57 2.50 -18.03
C GLY A 178 3.74 2.53 -19.31
N SER A 179 3.92 1.52 -20.16
CA SER A 179 3.06 1.32 -21.33
C SER A 179 1.69 0.79 -20.89
N ALA A 180 0.62 1.12 -21.64
CA ALA A 180 -0.78 0.79 -21.35
C ALA A 180 -1.13 -0.72 -21.18
N HIS A 181 -0.14 -1.61 -21.19
CA HIS A 181 -0.28 -3.04 -20.91
C HIS A 181 -0.01 -3.43 -19.44
N ASP A 182 0.48 -2.52 -18.59
CA ASP A 182 0.86 -2.80 -17.18
C ASP A 182 -0.19 -2.35 -16.14
N ALA A 183 -1.38 -1.94 -16.58
CA ALA A 183 -2.39 -1.28 -15.75
C ALA A 183 -2.93 -2.12 -14.57
N SER A 184 -2.80 -3.46 -14.58
CA SER A 184 -3.17 -4.32 -13.45
C SER A 184 -2.17 -4.26 -12.30
N ASP A 185 -0.88 -4.08 -12.61
CA ASP A 185 0.20 -4.09 -11.61
C ASP A 185 0.23 -2.75 -10.84
N GLU A 186 -0.15 -1.65 -11.49
CA GLU A 186 -0.25 -0.32 -10.87
C GLU A 186 -1.45 -0.18 -9.90
N GLN A 187 -2.46 -1.04 -9.98
CA GLN A 187 -3.57 -1.06 -9.00
C GLN A 187 -3.15 -1.58 -7.63
N GLN A 188 -2.24 -2.54 -7.66
CA GLN A 188 -1.69 -3.16 -6.47
C GLN A 188 -0.74 -2.20 -5.76
N GLU A 189 0.15 -1.55 -6.50
CA GLU A 189 1.13 -0.62 -5.93
C GLU A 189 0.45 0.52 -5.16
N ASP A 190 -0.56 1.16 -5.73
CA ASP A 190 -1.33 2.23 -5.07
C ASP A 190 -2.03 1.77 -3.79
N TYR A 191 -2.65 0.58 -3.82
CA TYR A 191 -3.35 0.05 -2.66
C TYR A 191 -2.37 -0.27 -1.53
N VAL A 192 -1.27 -0.92 -1.89
CA VAL A 192 -0.18 -1.25 -0.98
C VAL A 192 0.41 0.04 -0.39
N ASN A 193 0.56 1.07 -1.22
CA ASN A 193 1.04 2.39 -0.83
C ASN A 193 0.09 3.09 0.16
N SER A 194 -1.20 3.15 -0.17
CA SER A 194 -2.24 3.76 0.67
C SER A 194 -2.40 3.02 2.00
N THR A 195 -2.40 1.70 1.96
CA THR A 195 -2.60 0.84 3.14
C THR A 195 -1.39 0.89 4.07
N GLY A 196 -0.17 0.79 3.53
CA GLY A 196 1.05 0.93 4.31
C GLY A 196 1.10 2.28 5.03
N GLY A 197 0.82 3.39 4.32
CA GLY A 197 0.82 4.73 4.90
C GLY A 197 -0.20 4.91 6.03
N LYS A 198 -1.42 4.37 5.87
CA LYS A 198 -2.47 4.37 6.90
C LYS A 198 -2.07 3.54 8.12
N ILE A 199 -1.52 2.34 7.91
CA ILE A 199 -1.07 1.46 9.00
C ILE A 199 0.07 2.14 9.77
N GLY A 200 1.05 2.69 9.08
CA GLY A 200 2.16 3.43 9.69
C GLY A 200 1.67 4.57 10.56
N ALA A 201 0.76 5.40 10.05
CA ALA A 201 0.20 6.52 10.80
C ALA A 201 -0.62 6.08 12.02
N ARG A 202 -1.42 5.01 11.89
CA ARG A 202 -2.18 4.45 13.02
C ARG A 202 -1.25 3.84 14.06
N LEU A 203 -0.17 3.17 13.65
CA LEU A 203 0.84 2.63 14.57
C LEU A 203 1.58 3.77 15.30
N ALA A 204 1.91 4.86 14.61
CA ALA A 204 2.48 6.05 15.24
C ALA A 204 1.55 6.63 16.31
N LYS A 205 0.24 6.68 16.04
CA LYS A 205 -0.78 7.08 17.02
C LYS A 205 -0.79 6.14 18.23
N VAL A 206 -0.77 4.82 18.00
CA VAL A 206 -0.70 3.80 19.07
C VAL A 206 0.49 4.04 19.99
N LEU A 207 1.68 4.36 19.45
CA LEU A 207 2.87 4.63 20.25
C LEU A 207 2.80 5.96 21.00
N ARG A 208 2.43 7.04 20.31
CA ARG A 208 2.39 8.40 20.89
C ARG A 208 1.34 8.54 21.99
N GLU A 209 0.19 7.90 21.80
CA GLU A 209 -0.94 7.96 22.74
C GLU A 209 -0.98 6.75 23.69
N ARG A 210 0.03 5.87 23.65
CA ARG A 210 0.11 4.63 24.45
C ARG A 210 -1.15 3.75 24.36
N LEU A 211 -1.82 3.73 23.20
CA LEU A 211 -3.07 2.95 23.03
C LEU A 211 -2.86 1.44 23.18
N PHE A 212 -1.61 0.97 23.06
CA PHE A 212 -1.25 -0.42 23.32
C PHE A 212 -1.50 -0.85 24.78
N GLU A 213 -1.63 0.08 25.73
CA GLU A 213 -1.89 -0.26 27.14
C GLU A 213 -3.32 -0.74 27.38
N ALA A 214 -4.27 -0.26 26.58
CA ALA A 214 -5.67 -0.68 26.63
C ALA A 214 -5.99 -1.80 25.62
N PHE A 215 -5.00 -2.27 24.86
CA PHE A 215 -5.18 -3.29 23.86
C PHE A 215 -5.39 -4.66 24.51
N THR A 216 -6.44 -5.38 24.11
CA THR A 216 -6.69 -6.75 24.55
C THR A 216 -5.99 -7.73 23.59
N PRO A 217 -5.00 -8.51 24.06
CA PRO A 217 -4.29 -9.45 23.21
C PRO A 217 -5.19 -10.59 22.72
N ASP A 218 -4.98 -11.01 21.47
CA ASP A 218 -5.54 -12.23 20.91
C ASP A 218 -4.46 -12.94 20.09
N LYS A 219 -4.21 -14.22 20.41
CA LYS A 219 -3.23 -15.08 19.73
C LYS A 219 -3.46 -15.14 18.21
N ASN A 220 -4.70 -14.97 17.77
CA ASN A 220 -5.06 -15.00 16.36
C ASN A 220 -4.50 -13.79 15.59
N TYR A 221 -4.17 -12.67 16.25
CA TYR A 221 -3.61 -11.50 15.57
C TYR A 221 -2.19 -11.72 15.03
N CYS A 222 -1.48 -12.75 15.50
CA CYS A 222 -0.21 -13.21 14.95
C CYS A 222 -0.34 -14.48 14.08
N ASP A 223 -1.56 -14.92 13.76
CA ASP A 223 -1.77 -15.94 12.72
C ASP A 223 -1.64 -15.28 11.34
N PRO A 224 -0.71 -15.74 10.48
CA PRO A 224 -0.56 -15.22 9.12
C PRO A 224 -1.88 -15.16 8.36
N ASN A 225 -2.77 -16.14 8.48
CA ASN A 225 -4.05 -16.14 7.75
C ASN A 225 -4.96 -14.94 8.11
N VAL A 226 -4.74 -14.32 9.27
CA VAL A 226 -5.52 -13.17 9.74
C VAL A 226 -5.05 -11.85 9.12
N TYR A 227 -3.76 -11.70 8.78
CA TYR A 227 -3.20 -10.47 8.22
C TYR A 227 -2.49 -10.62 6.88
N LEU A 228 -2.42 -11.85 6.36
CA LEU A 228 -1.73 -12.29 5.16
C LEU A 228 -2.45 -13.54 4.61
N ASP A 229 -3.52 -13.34 3.84
CA ASP A 229 -4.09 -14.43 3.03
C ASP A 229 -3.49 -14.34 1.62
N LEU A 230 -2.55 -15.25 1.33
CA LEU A 230 -1.83 -15.30 0.04
C LEU A 230 -2.71 -15.81 -1.11
N SER A 231 -3.91 -16.33 -0.79
CA SER A 231 -4.89 -16.86 -1.74
C SER A 231 -6.06 -15.92 -2.00
N GLU A 232 -6.18 -14.86 -1.19
CA GLU A 232 -7.21 -13.83 -1.28
C GLU A 232 -6.75 -12.69 -2.19
N ASP A 233 -7.71 -12.11 -2.92
CA ASP A 233 -7.50 -10.84 -3.58
C ASP A 233 -7.69 -9.72 -2.57
N PHE A 234 -6.68 -8.87 -2.44
CA PHE A 234 -6.68 -7.79 -1.46
C PHE A 234 -7.88 -6.83 -1.58
N ARG A 235 -8.54 -6.78 -2.75
CA ARG A 235 -9.78 -6.02 -3.00
C ARG A 235 -10.95 -6.43 -2.12
N ASP A 236 -10.93 -7.66 -1.60
CA ASP A 236 -11.96 -8.21 -0.73
C ASP A 236 -11.96 -7.57 0.67
N ARG A 237 -10.82 -7.00 1.12
CA ARG A 237 -10.67 -6.44 2.48
C ARG A 237 -10.68 -4.92 2.56
N ILE A 238 -10.90 -4.24 1.45
CA ILE A 238 -10.64 -2.81 1.44
C ILE A 238 -11.84 -2.01 1.97
N GLU A 239 -11.64 -1.42 3.15
CA GLU A 239 -12.49 -0.33 3.66
C GLU A 239 -12.27 0.92 2.81
N TYR A 240 -13.34 1.36 2.15
CA TYR A 240 -13.27 2.32 1.08
C TYR A 240 -14.37 3.37 1.18
N VAL A 241 -13.99 4.62 0.85
CA VAL A 241 -14.86 5.80 0.79
C VAL A 241 -15.52 5.78 -0.58
N GLU A 242 -16.82 5.53 -0.66
CA GLU A 242 -17.63 5.53 -1.88
C GLU A 242 -17.26 6.71 -2.82
N SER A 243 -17.08 6.44 -4.12
CA SER A 243 -16.71 7.51 -5.04
C SER A 243 -17.80 8.56 -5.14
N THR A 244 -17.40 9.82 -5.12
CA THR A 244 -18.28 10.94 -5.42
C THR A 244 -18.55 11.10 -6.91
N ASP A 245 -17.76 10.47 -7.78
CA ASP A 245 -17.79 10.68 -9.24
C ASP A 245 -18.79 9.76 -9.96
N PHE A 246 -19.14 8.62 -9.37
CA PHE A 246 -20.05 7.64 -9.95
C PHE A 246 -21.08 7.19 -8.92
N LYS A 247 -22.29 6.92 -9.41
CA LYS A 247 -23.34 6.20 -8.67
C LYS A 247 -23.48 4.80 -9.24
N ALA A 248 -23.73 3.80 -8.40
CA ALA A 248 -24.11 2.46 -8.82
C ALA A 248 -25.48 2.05 -8.32
N GLU A 249 -26.13 1.17 -9.09
CA GLU A 249 -27.36 0.48 -8.73
C GLU A 249 -27.23 -0.98 -9.18
N LEU A 250 -27.73 -1.91 -8.38
CA LEU A 250 -27.68 -3.35 -8.67
C LEU A 250 -29.06 -3.83 -9.11
N ASP A 251 -29.10 -4.66 -10.14
CA ASP A 251 -30.25 -5.51 -10.42
C ASP A 251 -29.83 -6.99 -10.40
N GLU A 252 -30.76 -7.90 -10.70
CA GLU A 252 -30.54 -9.35 -10.62
C GLU A 252 -29.36 -9.87 -11.45
N ALA A 253 -28.91 -9.15 -12.48
CA ALA A 253 -27.85 -9.62 -13.38
C ALA A 253 -26.88 -8.51 -13.82
N ARG A 254 -27.00 -7.28 -13.31
CA ARG A 254 -26.25 -6.13 -13.82
C ARG A 254 -25.94 -5.16 -12.71
N MET A 255 -24.80 -4.52 -12.85
CA MET A 255 -24.49 -3.28 -12.16
C MET A 255 -24.61 -2.12 -13.12
N TRP A 256 -25.43 -1.14 -12.75
CA TRP A 256 -25.62 0.09 -13.48
C TRP A 256 -24.67 1.14 -12.96
N LEU A 257 -23.78 1.63 -13.81
CA LEU A 257 -22.79 2.64 -13.43
C LEU A 257 -23.15 3.98 -14.10
N LYS A 258 -23.27 5.03 -13.30
CA LYS A 258 -23.67 6.37 -13.76
C LYS A 258 -22.61 7.40 -13.36
N PRO A 259 -21.87 8.01 -14.30
CA PRO A 259 -20.99 9.13 -13.99
C PRO A 259 -21.81 10.37 -13.62
N LEU A 260 -21.39 11.11 -12.60
CA LEU A 260 -22.14 12.24 -12.06
C LEU A 260 -21.70 13.59 -12.67
N TYR A 261 -20.40 13.78 -12.91
CA TYR A 261 -19.87 15.11 -13.22
C TYR A 261 -19.42 15.33 -14.67
N ARG A 262 -18.94 14.30 -15.37
CA ARG A 262 -18.36 14.41 -16.73
C ARG A 262 -18.49 13.10 -17.51
N ASP A 263 -18.15 13.18 -18.79
CA ASP A 263 -18.00 12.02 -19.67
C ASP A 263 -16.63 11.36 -19.41
N TYR A 264 -16.62 10.04 -19.41
CA TYR A 264 -15.43 9.22 -19.29
C TYR A 264 -15.39 8.29 -20.49
N LEU A 265 -14.34 8.34 -21.29
CA LEU A 265 -14.15 7.51 -22.47
C LEU A 265 -13.10 6.45 -22.17
N ASP A 266 -13.19 5.34 -22.90
CA ASP A 266 -12.14 4.32 -22.94
C ASP A 266 -11.74 3.75 -21.56
N CYS A 267 -12.70 3.60 -20.65
CA CYS A 267 -12.41 3.11 -19.30
C CYS A 267 -12.20 1.60 -19.26
N HIS A 268 -11.33 1.18 -18.35
CA HIS A 268 -11.28 -0.18 -17.83
C HIS A 268 -12.21 -0.31 -16.62
N VAL A 269 -13.09 -1.29 -16.63
CA VAL A 269 -14.08 -1.55 -15.57
C VAL A 269 -13.93 -2.99 -15.08
N GLU A 270 -13.68 -3.13 -13.79
CA GLU A 270 -13.70 -4.43 -13.12
C GLU A 270 -14.83 -4.44 -12.10
N ILE A 271 -15.65 -5.48 -12.07
CA ILE A 271 -16.71 -5.63 -11.07
C ILE A 271 -16.49 -6.92 -10.31
N ILE A 272 -16.26 -6.81 -9.01
CA ILE A 272 -16.28 -7.94 -8.09
C ILE A 272 -17.69 -8.06 -7.53
N TYR A 273 -18.18 -9.28 -7.42
CA TYR A 273 -19.50 -9.55 -6.88
C TYR A 273 -19.48 -10.64 -5.82
N ASN A 274 -20.61 -10.83 -5.15
CA ASN A 274 -20.69 -11.73 -4.01
C ASN A 274 -20.57 -13.21 -4.36
N ASP A 275 -20.06 -13.99 -3.41
CA ASP A 275 -20.18 -15.44 -3.40
C ASP A 275 -21.52 -15.93 -2.82
N TYR A 276 -21.63 -17.25 -2.63
CA TYR A 276 -22.81 -17.92 -2.08
C TYR A 276 -23.18 -17.46 -0.65
N SER A 277 -22.27 -16.83 0.08
CA SER A 277 -22.52 -16.28 1.42
C SER A 277 -23.08 -14.85 1.39
N GLY A 278 -23.15 -14.24 0.20
CA GLY A 278 -23.56 -12.84 0.04
C GLY A 278 -22.45 -11.83 0.36
N GLN A 279 -21.21 -12.27 0.55
CA GLN A 279 -20.04 -11.38 0.72
C GLN A 279 -19.25 -11.25 -0.58
N LEU A 280 -18.68 -10.07 -0.82
CA LEU A 280 -17.80 -9.82 -1.98
C LEU A 280 -16.67 -10.84 -2.00
N ASN A 281 -16.41 -11.38 -3.19
CA ASN A 281 -15.38 -12.38 -3.40
C ASN A 281 -14.80 -12.22 -4.80
N SER A 282 -13.59 -11.71 -4.86
CA SER A 282 -12.78 -11.50 -6.06
C SER A 282 -12.63 -12.65 -7.05
N LYS A 283 -12.87 -13.90 -6.63
CA LYS A 283 -12.94 -15.03 -7.57
C LYS A 283 -14.07 -14.83 -8.60
N TYR A 284 -15.09 -14.07 -8.20
CA TYR A 284 -16.24 -13.70 -8.99
C TYR A 284 -16.04 -12.27 -9.50
N ILE A 285 -15.42 -12.16 -10.69
CA ILE A 285 -15.08 -10.89 -11.30
C ILE A 285 -15.54 -10.82 -12.77
N VAL A 286 -16.06 -9.67 -13.17
CA VAL A 286 -16.29 -9.31 -14.57
C VAL A 286 -15.35 -8.18 -14.95
N LYS A 287 -14.64 -8.32 -16.07
CA LYS A 287 -13.77 -7.27 -16.62
C LYS A 287 -14.30 -6.80 -17.96
N LYS A 288 -14.27 -5.49 -18.19
CA LYS A 288 -14.66 -4.84 -19.44
C LYS A 288 -13.69 -3.71 -19.74
N ASP A 289 -13.04 -3.81 -20.90
CA ASP A 289 -12.20 -2.75 -21.46
C ASP A 289 -13.01 -1.84 -22.38
N HIS A 290 -12.46 -0.65 -22.66
CA HIS A 290 -12.99 0.31 -23.63
C HIS A 290 -14.45 0.72 -23.34
N VAL A 291 -14.75 0.99 -22.07
CA VAL A 291 -16.09 1.34 -21.60
C VAL A 291 -16.28 2.85 -21.59
N ASP A 292 -17.09 3.36 -22.51
CA ASP A 292 -17.48 4.78 -22.49
C ASP A 292 -18.69 5.06 -21.59
N PHE A 293 -18.58 6.04 -20.71
CA PHE A 293 -19.63 6.58 -19.88
C PHE A 293 -19.97 8.02 -20.28
N LYS A 294 -21.26 8.30 -20.49
CA LYS A 294 -21.76 9.66 -20.72
C LYS A 294 -22.33 10.23 -19.43
N LYS A 295 -22.00 11.47 -19.12
CA LYS A 295 -22.45 12.22 -17.94
C LYS A 295 -23.95 12.04 -17.75
N GLY A 296 -24.33 11.62 -16.53
CA GLY A 296 -25.72 11.47 -16.14
C GLY A 296 -26.48 10.32 -16.82
N LYS A 297 -25.83 9.46 -17.62
CA LYS A 297 -26.45 8.27 -18.22
C LYS A 297 -25.92 7.01 -17.54
N SER A 298 -26.83 6.18 -17.04
CA SER A 298 -26.47 4.87 -16.49
C SER A 298 -26.08 3.93 -17.62
N LYS A 299 -24.96 3.23 -17.45
CA LYS A 299 -24.48 2.18 -18.35
C LYS A 299 -24.51 0.84 -17.63
N PRO A 300 -25.23 -0.17 -18.17
CA PRO A 300 -25.26 -1.49 -17.56
C PRO A 300 -24.00 -2.26 -17.89
N ILE A 301 -23.43 -2.91 -16.88
CA ILE A 301 -22.42 -3.95 -17.05
C ILE A 301 -23.04 -5.27 -16.59
N LEU A 302 -23.12 -6.23 -17.51
CA LEU A 302 -23.69 -7.55 -17.25
C LEU A 302 -22.77 -8.35 -16.32
N ILE A 303 -23.34 -8.83 -15.22
CA ILE A 303 -22.73 -9.72 -14.24
C ILE A 303 -23.43 -11.07 -14.39
N ASN A 304 -22.73 -12.05 -14.95
CA ASN A 304 -23.26 -13.40 -15.08
C ASN A 304 -23.08 -14.15 -13.75
N SER A 305 -23.81 -13.75 -12.72
CA SER A 305 -23.69 -14.35 -11.39
C SER A 305 -24.21 -15.78 -11.40
N VAL A 306 -23.46 -16.67 -10.76
CA VAL A 306 -23.87 -18.07 -10.55
C VAL A 306 -24.78 -18.25 -9.32
N HIS A 307 -24.92 -17.18 -8.53
CA HIS A 307 -25.71 -17.09 -7.31
C HIS A 307 -26.52 -15.79 -7.33
N GLU A 308 -27.45 -15.65 -6.39
CA GLU A 308 -28.19 -14.40 -6.19
C GLU A 308 -27.21 -13.24 -5.98
N LEU A 309 -27.39 -12.19 -6.79
CA LEU A 309 -26.52 -11.03 -6.80
C LEU A 309 -27.03 -10.03 -5.75
N VAL A 310 -26.32 -9.99 -4.62
CA VAL A 310 -26.68 -9.17 -3.44
C VAL A 310 -25.69 -8.04 -3.23
N LYS A 311 -24.42 -8.22 -3.61
CA LYS A 311 -23.40 -7.18 -3.52
C LYS A 311 -22.54 -7.18 -4.76
N ALA A 312 -22.27 -5.99 -5.30
CA ALA A 312 -21.27 -5.79 -6.32
C ALA A 312 -20.52 -4.48 -6.12
N ARG A 313 -19.24 -4.48 -6.48
CA ARG A 313 -18.34 -3.35 -6.41
C ARG A 313 -17.64 -3.16 -7.74
N ALA A 314 -17.80 -2.00 -8.34
CA ALA A 314 -17.08 -1.63 -9.55
C ALA A 314 -15.78 -0.90 -9.22
N PHE A 315 -14.74 -1.16 -9.99
CA PHE A 315 -13.47 -0.45 -10.03
C PHE A 315 -13.31 0.12 -11.44
N ILE A 316 -13.26 1.44 -11.56
CA ILE A 316 -13.18 2.15 -12.83
C ILE A 316 -11.83 2.88 -12.91
N SER A 317 -11.03 2.53 -13.92
CA SER A 317 -9.67 3.03 -14.12
C SER A 317 -9.36 3.29 -15.59
N GLY A 318 -8.24 3.96 -15.89
CA GLY A 318 -7.75 4.12 -17.26
C GLY A 318 -8.59 5.01 -18.18
N CYS A 319 -9.55 5.76 -17.64
CA CYS A 319 -10.46 6.58 -18.45
C CYS A 319 -9.78 7.81 -19.09
N LEU A 320 -10.09 8.07 -20.36
CA LEU A 320 -9.84 9.32 -21.07
C LEU A 320 -11.00 10.30 -20.83
N ALA A 321 -10.74 11.50 -20.31
CA ALA A 321 -11.79 12.52 -20.18
C ALA A 321 -12.09 13.16 -21.54
N SER A 322 -13.37 13.35 -21.90
CA SER A 322 -13.75 13.81 -23.25
C SER A 322 -13.52 15.31 -23.52
N GLU A 323 -13.20 16.14 -22.52
CA GLU A 323 -12.92 17.56 -22.71
C GLU A 323 -11.87 18.11 -21.72
N THR A 324 -10.74 18.59 -22.25
CA THR A 324 -9.96 19.68 -21.64
C THR A 324 -10.42 20.97 -22.32
N PRO A 325 -11.03 21.95 -21.63
CA PRO A 325 -11.28 23.25 -22.24
C PRO A 325 -9.95 23.99 -22.43
N VAL A 326 -9.63 24.34 -23.67
CA VAL A 326 -8.55 25.26 -24.01
C VAL A 326 -8.95 26.66 -23.50
N GLY A 327 -8.24 27.20 -22.50
CA GLY A 327 -8.48 28.59 -22.07
C GLY A 327 -7.90 29.00 -20.71
N THR A 328 -6.58 29.04 -20.59
CA THR A 328 -5.77 29.90 -19.69
C THR A 328 -6.08 29.92 -18.18
N LYS A 329 -5.28 29.21 -17.37
CA LYS A 329 -4.24 29.78 -16.47
C LYS A 329 -3.75 28.74 -15.45
N ALA A 330 -2.44 28.81 -15.20
CA ALA A 330 -1.65 28.21 -14.13
C ALA A 330 -1.26 26.73 -14.26
N PHE A 331 0.07 26.52 -14.21
CA PHE A 331 0.69 25.28 -13.78
C PHE A 331 -0.02 24.75 -12.51
N GLY A 332 -0.53 23.52 -12.59
CA GLY A 332 -1.22 22.83 -11.50
C GLY A 332 -2.74 22.82 -11.68
N GLY A 333 -3.28 21.76 -12.29
CA GLY A 333 -4.74 21.60 -12.35
C GLY A 333 -5.30 20.81 -13.52
N ALA A 334 -4.70 19.68 -13.89
CA ALA A 334 -5.42 18.64 -14.63
C ALA A 334 -5.38 17.37 -13.78
N ARG A 335 -6.38 17.21 -12.90
CA ARG A 335 -6.60 15.94 -12.21
C ARG A 335 -7.19 14.96 -13.22
N LEU A 336 -6.34 14.07 -13.74
CA LEU A 336 -6.78 12.76 -14.22
C LEU A 336 -7.67 12.15 -13.14
N PRO A 337 -8.80 11.50 -13.48
CA PRO A 337 -9.70 10.98 -12.46
C PRO A 337 -8.96 9.99 -11.56
N GLU A 338 -8.90 10.32 -10.26
CA GLU A 338 -8.57 9.38 -9.20
C GLU A 338 -9.50 8.17 -9.35
N ARG A 339 -8.94 6.96 -9.29
CA ARG A 339 -9.63 5.68 -9.47
C ARG A 339 -10.94 5.67 -8.69
N VAL A 340 -12.04 5.39 -9.38
CA VAL A 340 -13.40 5.48 -8.85
C VAL A 340 -13.90 4.07 -8.56
N TRP A 341 -14.32 3.79 -7.32
CA TRP A 341 -15.22 2.67 -7.06
C TRP A 341 -16.60 3.15 -6.64
N VAL A 342 -17.60 2.32 -6.84
CA VAL A 342 -18.92 2.58 -6.31
C VAL A 342 -19.56 1.24 -5.94
N ASP A 343 -20.17 1.21 -4.77
CA ASP A 343 -20.92 0.05 -4.29
C ASP A 343 -22.35 0.19 -4.77
N ALA A 344 -22.94 -0.92 -5.19
CA ALA A 344 -24.37 -1.05 -5.22
C ALA A 344 -24.75 -2.01 -4.10
N GLU A 345 -25.27 -1.46 -3.00
CA GLU A 345 -25.99 -2.24 -1.99
C GLU A 345 -27.34 -2.70 -2.55
#